data_AF-A0AAX4JY43-F1
#
_entry.id   AF-A0AAX4JY43-F1
#
_cell.length_a   1.000
_cell.length_b   1.000
_cell.length_c   1.000
_cell.angle_alpha   90.00
_cell.angle_beta   90.00
_cell.angle_gamma   90.00
#
_symmetry.space_group_name_H-M   'P 1'
#
loop_
_entity.id
_entity.type
_entity.pdbx_description
1 polymer ?
#
loop_
_entity_poly.entity_id
_entity_poly.type
_entity_poly.pdbx_seq_one_letter_code
_entity_poly.pdbx_strand_id
1 'polypeptide(L)'
;MFSFRGNSGGGPQIEMAQLKAAPVLNPNYGMVIKYLDCLNRLADYLCSRGATGLAPWLMEVQWLLTSLQKRTYHRMPLTPVERTSIVSFASYWRRRTEAPYLMGRPEAQLVLIALTEFAMH
;
A
#
# COMPACT_ATOMS: atom_id res chain seq x y z
N MET A 1 -13.32 -19.25 12.70
CA MET A 1 -13.38 -17.94 11.99
C MET A 1 -12.20 -17.86 11.04
N PHE A 2 -12.46 -17.40 9.81
CA PHE A 2 -11.74 -17.70 8.56
C PHE A 2 -10.21 -17.67 8.62
N SER A 3 -9.58 -18.83 8.41
CA SER A 3 -8.17 -18.98 8.06
C SER A 3 -8.06 -19.05 6.53
N PHE A 4 -7.51 -18.00 5.90
CA PHE A 4 -7.05 -18.07 4.52
C PHE A 4 -5.58 -18.49 4.51
N ARG A 5 -5.36 -19.80 4.57
CA ARG A 5 -4.04 -20.41 4.39
C ARG A 5 -4.03 -21.11 3.03
N GLY A 6 -3.27 -20.55 2.09
CA GLY A 6 -2.65 -21.32 1.02
C GLY A 6 -3.09 -21.01 -0.41
N ASN A 7 -2.06 -20.77 -1.23
CA ASN A 7 -1.96 -21.19 -2.64
C ASN A 7 -2.51 -20.25 -3.72
N SER A 8 -1.72 -19.23 -4.07
CA SER A 8 -1.69 -18.69 -5.43
C SER A 8 -0.23 -18.49 -5.82
N GLY A 9 0.25 -19.31 -6.76
CA GLY A 9 1.64 -19.40 -7.21
C GLY A 9 2.10 -18.21 -8.05
N GLY A 10 2.01 -17.00 -7.49
CA GLY A 10 2.66 -15.81 -7.98
C GLY A 10 3.15 -15.02 -6.79
N GLY A 11 4.44 -14.61 -6.78
CA GLY A 11 4.98 -13.79 -5.70
C GLY A 11 4.15 -12.51 -5.48
N PRO A 12 4.32 -11.79 -4.35
CA PRO A 12 3.58 -10.56 -4.07
C PRO A 12 3.63 -9.54 -5.23
N GLN A 13 4.69 -9.56 -6.04
CA GLN A 13 4.79 -8.76 -7.26
C GLN A 13 3.76 -9.13 -8.35
N ILE A 14 3.44 -10.42 -8.53
CA ILE A 14 2.48 -10.90 -9.55
C ILE A 14 1.04 -10.56 -9.12
N GLU A 15 0.71 -10.77 -7.85
CA GLU A 15 -0.59 -10.39 -7.29
C GLU A 15 -0.80 -8.88 -7.39
N MET A 16 0.23 -8.08 -7.08
CA MET A 16 0.19 -6.63 -7.24
C MET A 16 -0.01 -6.21 -8.70
N ALA A 17 0.65 -6.87 -9.66
CA ALA A 17 0.45 -6.60 -11.08
C ALA A 17 -1.00 -6.87 -11.53
N GLN A 18 -1.63 -7.92 -11.01
CA GLN A 18 -3.04 -8.22 -11.27
C GLN A 18 -3.97 -7.15 -10.67
N LEU A 19 -3.69 -6.69 -9.45
CA LEU A 19 -4.45 -5.61 -8.81
C LEU A 19 -4.31 -4.28 -9.55
N LYS A 20 -3.14 -4.02 -10.16
CA LYS A 20 -2.88 -2.82 -11.00
C LYS A 20 -3.63 -2.84 -12.33
N ALA A 21 -3.90 -4.03 -12.87
CA ALA A 21 -4.66 -4.19 -14.11
C ALA A 21 -6.17 -3.95 -13.92
N ALA A 22 -6.66 -3.92 -12.67
CA ALA A 22 -8.06 -3.64 -12.39
C ALA A 22 -8.37 -2.15 -12.62
N PRO A 23 -9.49 -1.81 -13.29
CA PRO A 23 -9.88 -0.42 -13.51
C PRO A 23 -10.11 0.26 -12.17
N VAL A 24 -9.18 1.17 -11.86
CA VAL A 24 -9.20 2.15 -10.76
C VAL A 24 -9.80 1.58 -9.46
N LEU A 25 -9.00 0.79 -8.74
CA LEU A 25 -9.21 0.32 -7.34
C LEU A 25 -10.67 0.46 -6.88
N ASN A 26 -11.55 -0.32 -7.50
CA ASN A 26 -12.98 -0.12 -7.39
C ASN A 26 -13.42 -0.34 -5.92
N PRO A 27 -14.10 0.64 -5.30
CA PRO A 27 -14.50 0.55 -3.88
C PRO A 27 -15.46 -0.61 -3.62
N ASN A 28 -16.26 -1.02 -4.60
CA ASN A 28 -17.25 -2.09 -4.45
C ASN A 28 -16.62 -3.47 -4.18
N TYR A 29 -15.33 -3.63 -4.52
CA TYR A 29 -14.62 -4.91 -4.38
C TYR A 29 -13.51 -4.88 -3.31
N GLY A 30 -13.45 -3.81 -2.51
CA GLY A 30 -12.45 -3.64 -1.46
C GLY A 30 -11.01 -3.62 -1.98
N MET A 31 -10.80 -3.14 -3.21
CA MET A 31 -9.52 -3.26 -3.91
C MET A 31 -8.38 -2.51 -3.20
N VAL A 32 -8.68 -1.36 -2.60
CA VAL A 32 -7.68 -0.60 -1.82
C VAL A 32 -7.17 -1.42 -0.64
N ILE A 33 -8.07 -2.06 0.12
CA ILE A 33 -7.72 -2.88 1.28
C ILE A 33 -6.85 -4.06 0.86
N LYS A 34 -7.27 -4.78 -0.20
CA LYS A 34 -6.48 -5.88 -0.79
C LYS A 34 -5.10 -5.42 -1.25
N TYR A 35 -5.00 -4.22 -1.82
CA TYR A 35 -3.74 -3.65 -2.26
C TYR A 35 -2.83 -3.30 -1.08
N LEU A 36 -3.37 -2.73 0.01
CA LEU A 36 -2.63 -2.50 1.26
C LEU A 36 -2.12 -3.81 1.88
N ASP A 37 -2.94 -4.86 1.88
CA ASP A 37 -2.53 -6.19 2.35
C ASP A 37 -1.42 -6.81 1.49
N CYS A 38 -1.47 -6.59 0.17
CA CYS A 38 -0.42 -6.99 -0.74
C CYS A 38 0.87 -6.19 -0.50
N LEU A 39 0.78 -4.88 -0.28
CA LEU A 39 1.91 -4.02 0.09
C LEU A 39 2.57 -4.47 1.39
N ASN A 40 1.80 -4.86 2.41
CA ASN A 40 2.35 -5.38 3.66
C ASN A 40 3.20 -6.64 3.42
N ARG A 41 2.65 -7.62 2.69
CA ARG A 41 3.38 -8.85 2.33
C ARG A 41 4.59 -8.58 1.44
N LEU A 42 4.49 -7.60 0.54
CA LEU A 42 5.61 -7.20 -0.32
C LEU A 42 6.74 -6.59 0.49
N ALA A 43 6.45 -5.76 1.50
CA ALA A 43 7.46 -5.19 2.37
C ALA A 43 8.23 -6.28 3.13
N ASP A 44 7.53 -7.27 3.68
CA ASP A 44 8.15 -8.40 4.39
C ASP A 44 9.01 -9.26 3.45
N TYR A 45 8.55 -9.46 2.21
CA TYR A 45 9.34 -10.15 1.20
C TYR A 45 10.63 -9.38 0.85
N LEU A 46 10.52 -8.06 0.70
CA LEU A 46 11.61 -7.20 0.25
C LEU A 46 12.60 -6.81 1.37
N CYS A 47 12.18 -6.77 2.64
CA CYS A 47 13.06 -6.40 3.75
C CYS A 47 14.19 -7.42 3.96
N SER A 48 13.99 -8.67 3.51
CA SER A 48 15.04 -9.69 3.47
C SER A 48 16.25 -9.33 2.60
N ARG A 49 16.12 -8.33 1.72
CA ARG A 49 17.15 -7.87 0.76
C ARG A 49 17.95 -6.66 1.25
N GLY A 50 17.78 -6.24 2.50
CA GLY A 50 18.50 -5.11 3.12
C GLY A 50 17.83 -3.74 2.94
N ALA A 51 18.52 -2.68 3.37
CA ALA A 51 17.98 -1.31 3.47
C ALA A 51 17.43 -0.74 2.14
N THR A 52 18.08 -1.08 1.02
CA THR A 52 17.66 -0.68 -0.33
C THR A 52 16.53 -1.55 -0.89
N GLY A 53 16.20 -2.67 -0.24
CA GLY A 53 15.19 -3.62 -0.68
C GLY A 53 13.78 -3.02 -0.77
N LEU A 54 13.49 -1.96 -0.02
CA LEU A 54 12.16 -1.32 0.04
C LEU A 54 11.97 -0.15 -0.93
N ALA A 55 12.96 0.19 -1.76
CA ALA A 55 12.76 1.19 -2.80
C ALA A 55 11.62 0.81 -3.79
N PRO A 56 11.53 -0.44 -4.29
CA PRO A 56 10.38 -0.88 -5.09
C PRO A 56 9.05 -0.82 -4.34
N TRP A 57 9.07 -1.05 -3.01
CA TRP A 57 7.87 -0.92 -2.20
C TRP A 57 7.36 0.53 -2.14
N LEU A 58 8.26 1.50 -1.96
CA LEU A 58 7.91 2.92 -1.98
C LEU A 58 7.32 3.37 -3.32
N MET A 59 7.84 2.84 -4.44
CA MET A 59 7.27 3.11 -5.76
C MET A 59 5.82 2.62 -5.87
N GLU A 60 5.50 1.47 -5.29
CA GLU A 60 4.13 0.94 -5.29
C GLU A 60 3.20 1.74 -4.38
N VAL A 61 3.70 2.27 -3.25
CA VAL A 61 2.94 3.21 -2.40
C VAL A 61 2.66 4.52 -3.15
N GLN A 62 3.63 5.06 -3.89
CA GLN A 62 3.42 6.25 -4.73
C GLN A 62 2.42 5.99 -5.88
N TRP A 63 2.47 4.80 -6.48
CA TRP A 63 1.50 4.39 -7.50
C TRP A 63 0.08 4.31 -6.92
N LEU A 64 -0.07 3.76 -5.71
CA LEU A 64 -1.34 3.74 -5.00
C LEU A 64 -1.88 5.18 -4.79
N LEU A 65 -1.05 6.07 -4.25
CA LEU A 65 -1.42 7.48 -4.04
C LEU A 65 -1.92 8.13 -5.34
N THR A 66 -1.15 7.99 -6.43
CA THR A 66 -1.51 8.55 -7.74
C THR A 66 -2.82 7.95 -8.27
N SER A 67 -3.04 6.65 -8.07
CA SER A 67 -4.25 5.95 -8.50
C SER A 67 -5.48 6.42 -7.73
N LEU A 68 -5.35 6.62 -6.42
CA LEU A 68 -6.44 7.13 -5.58
C LEU A 68 -6.76 8.59 -5.88
N GLN A 69 -5.73 9.42 -6.16
CA GLN A 69 -5.92 10.79 -6.63
C GLN A 69 -6.72 10.82 -7.93
N LYS A 70 -6.30 10.04 -8.95
CA LYS A 70 -7.05 9.89 -10.21
C LYS A 70 -8.50 9.47 -9.96
N ARG A 71 -8.72 8.48 -9.10
CA ARG A 71 -10.07 8.01 -8.73
C ARG A 71 -10.93 9.15 -8.17
N THR A 72 -10.34 9.94 -7.28
CA THR A 72 -11.03 11.08 -6.65
C THR A 72 -11.35 12.17 -7.67
N TYR A 73 -10.43 12.47 -8.61
CA TYR A 73 -10.69 13.38 -9.74
C TYR A 73 -11.83 12.88 -10.64
N HIS A 74 -11.97 11.56 -10.81
CA HIS A 74 -13.10 10.94 -11.52
C HIS A 74 -14.39 10.85 -10.68
N ARG A 75 -14.54 11.68 -9.64
CA ARG A 75 -15.72 11.77 -8.76
C ARG A 75 -16.05 10.47 -8.03
N MET A 76 -15.05 9.63 -7.78
CA MET A 76 -15.15 8.44 -6.94
C MET A 76 -14.29 8.64 -5.68
N PRO A 77 -14.86 9.26 -4.62
CA PRO A 77 -14.10 9.56 -3.41
C PRO A 77 -13.68 8.30 -2.64
N LEU A 78 -12.79 8.46 -1.67
CA LEU A 78 -12.49 7.42 -0.69
C LEU A 78 -13.70 7.16 0.22
N THR A 79 -14.03 5.88 0.40
CA THR A 79 -15.00 5.46 1.42
C THR A 79 -14.43 5.64 2.82
N PRO A 80 -15.25 5.77 3.88
CA PRO A 80 -14.76 5.90 5.25
C PRO A 80 -13.85 4.75 5.70
N VAL A 81 -14.13 3.53 5.25
CA VAL A 81 -13.33 2.33 5.55
C VAL A 81 -11.96 2.40 4.88
N GLU A 82 -11.90 2.83 3.62
CA GLU A 82 -10.64 3.02 2.90
C GLU A 82 -9.78 4.11 3.56
N ARG A 83 -10.38 5.26 3.92
CA ARG A 83 -9.66 6.34 4.62
C ARG A 83 -9.02 5.84 5.90
N THR A 84 -9.80 5.16 6.74
CA THR A 84 -9.32 4.59 8.00
C THR A 84 -8.20 3.57 7.78
N SER A 85 -8.34 2.72 6.77
CA SER A 85 -7.34 1.70 6.42
C SER A 85 -6.03 2.32 5.94
N ILE A 86 -6.11 3.34 5.08
CA ILE A 86 -4.94 4.05 4.55
C ILE A 86 -4.20 4.78 5.68
N VAL A 87 -4.92 5.52 6.53
CA VAL A 87 -4.32 6.24 7.66
C VAL A 87 -3.66 5.27 8.63
N SER A 88 -4.31 4.15 8.94
CA SER A 88 -3.75 3.11 9.82
C SER A 88 -2.48 2.49 9.23
N PHE A 89 -2.50 2.17 7.93
CA PHE A 89 -1.36 1.64 7.20
C PHE A 89 -0.18 2.62 7.22
N ALA A 90 -0.41 3.88 6.84
CA ALA A 90 0.65 4.88 6.77
C ALA A 90 1.25 5.16 8.15
N SER A 91 0.41 5.29 9.18
CA SER A 91 0.85 5.50 10.57
C SER A 91 1.64 4.32 11.13
N TYR A 92 1.28 3.09 10.76
CA TYR A 92 2.05 1.90 11.11
C TYR A 92 3.44 1.94 10.48
N TRP A 93 3.52 2.14 9.16
CA TRP A 93 4.80 2.11 8.43
C TRP A 93 5.74 3.26 8.78
N ARG A 94 5.21 4.45 9.09
CA ARG A 94 6.03 5.59 9.53
C ARG A 94 6.79 5.31 10.81
N ARG A 95 6.25 4.46 11.70
CA ARG A 95 6.88 4.07 12.97
C ARG A 95 7.91 2.95 12.82
N ARG A 96 8.02 2.32 11.65
CA ARG A 96 8.98 1.23 11.39
C ARG A 96 10.37 1.77 10.99
N THR A 97 10.97 2.57 11.87
CA THR A 97 12.26 3.25 11.63
C THR A 97 13.47 2.33 11.84
N GLU A 98 13.29 1.21 12.51
CA GLU A 98 14.35 0.25 12.83
C GLU A 98 14.61 -0.75 11.69
N ALA A 99 15.76 -1.43 11.75
CA ALA A 99 16.03 -2.56 10.88
C ALA A 99 14.99 -3.68 11.11
N PRO A 100 14.53 -4.41 10.07
CA PRO A 100 15.07 -4.45 8.70
C PRO A 100 14.47 -3.42 7.73
N TYR A 101 13.48 -2.62 8.15
CA TYR A 101 12.70 -1.79 7.22
C TYR A 101 13.27 -0.39 7.02
N LEU A 102 13.84 0.22 8.07
CA LEU A 102 14.49 1.53 8.02
C LEU A 102 13.61 2.61 7.35
N MET A 103 12.33 2.69 7.72
CA MET A 103 11.39 3.69 7.19
C MET A 103 11.60 5.10 7.76
N GLY A 104 12.64 5.31 8.58
CA GLY A 104 13.02 6.64 9.06
C GLY A 104 13.65 7.54 7.99
N ARG A 105 13.89 7.00 6.79
CA ARG A 105 14.45 7.75 5.67
C ARG A 105 13.50 8.84 5.17
N PRO A 106 14.02 10.01 4.76
CA PRO A 106 13.20 11.17 4.40
C PRO A 106 12.23 10.87 3.25
N GLU A 107 12.66 10.12 2.24
CA GLU A 107 11.82 9.74 1.10
C GLU A 107 10.62 8.88 1.51
N ALA A 108 10.82 7.95 2.45
CA ALA A 108 9.75 7.09 2.96
C ALA A 108 8.73 7.90 3.77
N GLN A 109 9.23 8.81 4.63
CA GLN A 109 8.37 9.66 5.45
C GLN A 109 7.53 10.60 4.57
N LEU A 110 8.11 11.22 3.54
CA LEU A 110 7.38 12.11 2.64
C LEU A 110 6.22 11.39 1.94
N VAL A 111 6.47 10.20 1.38
CA VAL A 111 5.43 9.41 0.70
C VAL A 111 4.31 9.01 1.65
N LEU A 112 4.66 8.55 2.87
CA LEU A 112 3.66 8.11 3.84
C LEU A 112 2.87 9.27 4.46
N ILE A 113 3.48 10.43 4.64
CA ILE A 113 2.79 11.67 5.04
C ILE A 113 1.82 12.08 3.95
N ALA A 114 2.27 12.17 2.69
CA ALA A 114 1.42 12.54 1.57
C ALA A 114 0.21 11.61 1.42
N LEU A 115 0.40 10.31 1.64
CA LEU A 115 -0.68 9.33 1.63
C LEU A 115 -1.67 9.55 2.79
N THR A 116 -1.18 9.92 3.98
CA THR A 116 -2.02 10.24 5.15
C THR A 116 -2.85 11.50 4.90
N GLU A 117 -2.21 12.58 4.46
CA GLU A 117 -2.87 13.85 4.15
C GLU A 117 -3.96 13.66 3.09
N PHE A 118 -3.66 12.92 2.02
CA PHE A 118 -4.63 12.59 1.00
C PHE A 118 -5.83 11.78 1.53
N ALA A 119 -5.62 10.89 2.51
CA ALA A 119 -6.70 10.11 3.09
C ALA A 119 -7.54 10.89 4.12
N MET A 120 -7.01 11.98 4.66
CA MET A 120 -7.71 12.85 5.61
C MET A 120 -8.53 13.95 4.91
N HIS A 121 -8.14 14.36 3.70
CA HIS A 121 -8.81 15.39 2.90
C HIS A 121 -9.63 14.83 1.72
#